data_AF-A0A9N8Z4N1-F1
#
_entry.id   AF-A0A9N8Z4N1-F1
#
_cell.length_a   1.000
_cell.length_b   1.000
_cell.length_c   1.000
_cell.angle_alpha   90.00
_cell.angle_beta   90.00
_cell.angle_gamma   90.00
#
_symmetry.space_group_name_H-M   'P 1'
#
loop_
_entity.id
_entity.type
_entity.pdbx_description
1 polymer ?
#
loop_
_entity_poly.entity_id
_entity_poly.type
_entity_poly.pdbx_seq_one_letter_code
_entity_poly.pdbx_strand_id
1 'polypeptide(L)'
;MRFGQELEDDYRHDSREEIQSTLRETFSLLAYSDPTTSVMSYLLDPAHREPVANSLNSAILVSEGKPPIPPLEIIYRQASVTVRESLRNGIGAASLVNVQKDCLL
;
A
#
# COMPACT_ATOMS: atom_id res chain seq x y z
N MET A 1 18.87 19.01 -6.12
CA MET A 1 17.88 19.57 -7.07
C MET A 1 17.87 18.85 -8.43
N ARG A 2 19.01 18.40 -8.98
CA ARG A 2 19.07 17.76 -10.31
C ARG A 2 18.07 16.62 -10.54
N PHE A 3 18.00 15.65 -9.62
CA PHE A 3 17.06 14.52 -9.74
C PHE A 3 15.58 14.97 -9.82
N GLY A 4 15.19 15.98 -9.05
CA GLY A 4 13.82 16.50 -9.11
C GLY A 4 13.50 17.18 -10.44
N GLN A 5 14.47 17.86 -11.04
CA GLN A 5 14.30 18.48 -12.36
C GLN A 5 14.19 17.44 -13.48
N GLU A 6 15.01 16.39 -13.42
CA GLU A 6 14.92 15.24 -14.35
C GLU A 6 13.55 14.55 -14.22
N LEU A 7 13.09 14.31 -12.99
CA LEU A 7 11.79 13.71 -12.72
C LEU A 7 10.62 14.59 -13.19
N GLU A 8 10.72 15.92 -13.04
CA GLU A 8 9.70 16.83 -13.58
C GLU A 8 9.64 16.76 -15.12
N ASP A 9 10.79 16.69 -15.79
CA ASP A 9 10.86 16.60 -17.25
C ASP A 9 10.26 15.29 -17.77
N ASP A 10 10.56 14.17 -17.09
CA ASP A 10 10.03 12.83 -17.41
C ASP A 10 8.50 12.78 -17.36
N TYR A 11 7.89 13.49 -16.41
CA TYR A 11 6.44 13.45 -16.16
C TYR A 11 5.69 14.73 -16.57
N ARG A 12 6.36 15.73 -17.17
CA ARG A 12 5.75 17.02 -17.53
C ARG A 12 4.48 16.89 -18.37
N HIS A 13 4.44 15.88 -19.24
CA HIS A 13 3.34 15.65 -20.18
C HIS A 13 2.47 14.44 -19.81
N ASP A 14 2.60 13.92 -18.59
CA ASP A 14 1.75 12.83 -18.12
C ASP A 14 0.30 13.33 -18.00
N SER A 15 -0.63 12.65 -18.68
CA SER A 15 -2.04 13.02 -18.70
C SER A 15 -2.80 12.61 -17.43
N ARG A 16 -2.17 11.83 -16.54
CA ARG A 16 -2.80 11.36 -15.29
C ARG A 16 -2.70 12.47 -14.24
N GLU A 17 -3.85 13.02 -13.86
CA GLU A 17 -3.93 14.08 -12.84
C GLU A 17 -3.31 13.66 -11.51
N GLU A 18 -3.47 12.39 -11.12
CA GLU A 18 -2.90 11.81 -9.90
C GLU A 18 -1.38 11.99 -9.85
N ILE A 19 -0.70 11.80 -10.98
CA ILE A 19 0.76 11.91 -11.07
C ILE A 19 1.19 13.37 -10.98
N GLN A 20 0.51 14.26 -11.70
CA GLN A 20 0.77 15.69 -11.65
C GLN A 20 0.56 16.25 -10.22
N SER A 21 -0.51 15.82 -9.54
CA SER A 21 -0.78 16.22 -8.15
C SER A 21 0.31 15.71 -7.22
N THR A 22 0.67 14.43 -7.32
CA THR A 22 1.71 13.81 -6.46
C THR A 22 3.06 14.51 -6.62
N LEU A 23 3.47 14.81 -7.84
CA LEU A 23 4.71 15.56 -8.13
C LEU A 23 4.67 16.96 -7.51
N ARG A 24 3.57 17.69 -7.71
CA ARG A 24 3.40 19.03 -7.17
C ARG A 24 3.44 19.06 -5.64
N GLU A 25 2.72 18.15 -5.00
CA GLU A 25 2.67 18.01 -3.55
C GLU A 25 4.04 17.64 -2.98
N THR A 26 4.74 16.69 -3.61
CA THR A 26 6.08 16.27 -3.19
C THR A 26 7.08 17.42 -3.32
N PHE A 27 7.08 18.15 -4.43
CA PHE A 27 7.97 19.30 -4.61
C PHE A 27 7.61 20.49 -3.74
N SER A 28 6.34 20.64 -3.34
CA SER A 28 5.95 21.70 -2.39
C SER A 28 6.69 21.60 -1.05
N LEU A 29 7.12 20.40 -0.64
CA LEU A 29 7.92 20.19 0.57
C LEU A 29 9.26 20.93 0.52
N LEU A 30 9.83 21.12 -0.68
CA LEU A 30 11.10 21.84 -0.87
C LEU A 30 10.97 23.35 -0.66
N ALA A 31 9.75 23.89 -0.68
CA ALA A 31 9.50 25.31 -0.44
C ALA A 31 9.59 25.69 1.05
N TYR A 32 9.62 24.70 1.95
CA TYR A 32 9.72 24.90 3.39
C TYR A 32 11.16 24.64 3.86
N SER A 33 11.67 25.50 4.75
CA SER A 33 12.98 25.29 5.39
C SER A 33 13.01 24.01 6.23
N ASP A 34 11.87 23.69 6.86
CA ASP A 34 11.63 22.42 7.55
C ASP A 34 10.39 21.75 6.90
N PRO A 35 10.55 20.64 6.17
CA PRO A 35 9.47 20.01 5.43
C PRO A 35 8.39 19.40 6.34
N THR A 36 8.68 19.17 7.63
CA THR A 36 7.69 18.68 8.60
C THR A 36 6.63 19.73 8.97
N THR A 37 6.92 21.01 8.70
CA THR A 37 5.98 22.12 8.92
C THR A 37 5.04 22.35 7.74
N SER A 38 5.24 21.64 6.63
CA SER A 38 4.39 21.74 5.45
C SER A 38 3.00 21.18 5.71
N VAL A 39 2.01 21.70 4.98
CA VAL A 39 0.66 21.08 4.90
C VAL A 39 0.75 19.64 4.36
N MET A 40 1.79 19.36 3.56
CA MET A 40 2.06 18.03 2.99
C MET A 40 2.96 17.17 3.88
N SER A 41 3.17 17.52 5.15
CA SER A 41 4.05 16.77 6.08
C SER A 41 3.63 15.32 6.29
N TYR A 42 2.35 14.99 6.07
CA TYR A 42 1.85 13.61 6.12
C TYR A 42 2.56 12.69 5.11
N LEU A 43 3.05 13.21 3.98
CA LEU A 43 3.84 12.44 3.01
C LEU A 43 5.17 11.93 3.59
N LEU A 44 5.66 12.52 4.68
CA LEU A 44 6.89 12.13 5.36
C LEU A 44 6.68 11.03 6.39
N ASP A 45 5.43 10.66 6.69
CA ASP A 45 5.13 9.64 7.69
C ASP A 45 5.72 8.29 7.25
N PRO A 46 6.61 7.67 8.06
CA PRO A 46 7.21 6.38 7.78
C PRO A 46 6.20 5.26 7.51
N ALA A 47 4.96 5.36 8.01
CA ALA A 47 3.90 4.38 7.76
C ALA A 47 3.64 4.17 6.26
N HIS A 48 3.86 5.19 5.42
CA HIS A 48 3.70 5.08 3.97
C HIS A 48 4.77 4.20 3.29
N ARG A 49 5.86 3.84 3.98
CA ARG A 49 6.92 2.97 3.41
C ARG A 49 6.49 1.52 3.31
N GLU A 50 5.67 1.05 4.25
CA GLU A 50 5.20 -0.33 4.29
C GLU A 50 4.40 -0.74 3.04
N PRO A 51 3.37 0.01 2.58
CA PRO A 51 2.64 -0.35 1.36
C PRO A 51 3.53 -0.31 0.11
N VAL A 52 4.50 0.60 0.05
CA VAL A 52 5.47 0.68 -1.06
C VAL A 52 6.37 -0.55 -1.06
N ALA A 53 6.91 -0.94 0.10
CA ALA A 53 7.74 -2.14 0.25
C ALA A 53 6.97 -3.41 -0.13
N ASN A 54 5.71 -3.54 0.31
CA ASN A 54 4.85 -4.66 -0.05
C ASN A 54 4.56 -4.72 -1.55
N SER A 55 4.29 -3.58 -2.18
CA SER A 55 4.07 -3.49 -3.63
C SER A 55 5.32 -3.88 -4.42
N LEU A 56 6.49 -3.41 -3.97
CA LEU A 56 7.78 -3.77 -4.55
C LEU A 56 8.07 -5.27 -4.41
N ASN A 57 7.90 -5.84 -3.20
CA ASN A 57 8.09 -7.27 -2.96
C ASN A 57 7.18 -8.11 -3.88
N SER A 58 5.91 -7.71 -4.02
CA SER A 58 4.96 -8.36 -4.91
C SER A 58 5.40 -8.31 -6.38
N ALA A 59 5.90 -7.15 -6.83
CA ALA A 59 6.40 -6.97 -8.20
C ALA A 59 7.64 -7.82 -8.49
N ILE A 60 8.54 -7.98 -7.52
CA ILE A 60 9.71 -8.87 -7.62
C ILE A 60 9.27 -10.34 -7.73
N LEU A 61 8.32 -10.77 -6.89
CA LEU A 61 7.80 -12.14 -6.98
C LEU A 61 7.21 -12.42 -8.37
N VAL A 62 6.42 -11.48 -8.91
CA VAL A 62 5.84 -11.59 -10.26
C VAL A 62 6.93 -11.65 -11.34
N SER A 63 8.00 -10.85 -11.22
CA SER A 63 9.09 -10.86 -12.21
C SER A 63 9.88 -12.18 -12.20
N GLU A 64 9.91 -12.88 -11.06
CA GLU A 64 10.44 -14.24 -10.92
C GLU A 64 9.44 -15.35 -11.33
N GLY A 65 8.23 -14.99 -11.80
CA GLY A 65 7.18 -15.94 -12.14
C GLY A 65 6.51 -16.59 -10.92
N LYS A 66 6.68 -16.02 -9.73
CA LYS A 66 6.04 -16.45 -8.48
C LYS A 66 4.74 -15.67 -8.24
N PRO A 67 3.80 -16.19 -7.43
CA PRO A 67 2.60 -15.45 -7.06
C PRO A 67 2.94 -14.14 -6.34
N PRO A 68 2.22 -13.02 -6.62
CA PRO A 68 2.47 -11.71 -5.98
C PRO A 68 2.19 -11.73 -4.49
N ILE A 69 1.28 -12.59 -4.05
CA ILE A 69 0.85 -12.72 -2.67
C ILE A 69 1.34 -14.08 -2.15
N PRO A 70 1.99 -14.15 -0.98
CA PRO A 70 2.39 -15.41 -0.37
C PRO A 70 1.20 -16.37 -0.24
N PRO A 71 1.34 -17.67 -0.57
CA PRO A 71 0.27 -18.64 -0.45
C PRO A 71 -0.40 -18.69 0.94
N LEU A 72 0.39 -18.47 2.00
CA LEU A 72 -0.12 -18.42 3.37
C LEU A 72 -1.09 -17.24 3.59
N GLU A 73 -0.76 -16.07 3.04
CA GLU A 73 -1.64 -14.91 3.11
C GLU A 73 -2.94 -15.14 2.31
N ILE A 74 -2.85 -15.81 1.16
CA ILE A 74 -4.04 -16.20 0.38
C ILE A 74 -4.96 -17.10 1.23
N ILE A 75 -4.41 -18.13 1.87
CA ILE A 75 -5.18 -19.05 2.72
C ILE A 75 -5.80 -18.30 3.91
N TYR A 76 -5.04 -17.42 4.56
CA TYR A 76 -5.55 -16.59 5.67
C TYR A 76 -6.73 -15.70 5.23
N ARG A 77 -6.60 -15.02 4.08
CA ARG A 77 -7.67 -14.18 3.51
C ARG A 77 -8.89 -15.02 3.15
N GLN A 78 -8.69 -16.17 2.50
CA GLN A 78 -9.77 -17.10 2.16
C GLN A 78 -10.49 -17.59 3.42
N ALA A 79 -9.76 -18.07 4.43
CA ALA A 79 -10.35 -18.52 5.70
C ALA A 79 -11.17 -17.41 6.38
N SER A 80 -10.63 -16.18 6.42
CA SER A 80 -11.32 -15.01 6.99
C SER A 80 -12.62 -14.71 6.26
N VAL A 81 -12.61 -14.77 4.92
CA VAL A 81 -13.82 -14.58 4.10
C VAL A 81 -14.81 -15.73 4.32
N THR A 82 -14.35 -16.99 4.32
CA THR A 82 -15.21 -18.16 4.53
C THR A 82 -15.93 -18.12 5.87
N VAL A 83 -15.24 -17.74 6.96
CA VAL A 83 -15.85 -17.58 8.29
C VAL A 83 -16.92 -16.48 8.25
N ARG A 84 -16.60 -15.32 7.66
CA ARG A 84 -17.54 -14.20 7.54
C ARG A 84 -18.78 -14.55 6.72
N GLU A 85 -18.63 -15.20 5.57
CA GLU A 85 -19.76 -15.59 4.73
C GLU A 85 -20.58 -16.72 5.39
N SER A 86 -19.94 -17.62 6.14
CA SER A 86 -20.64 -18.65 6.93
C SER A 86 -21.54 -18.05 8.00
N LEU A 87 -21.06 -17.01 8.71
CA LEU A 87 -21.86 -16.25 9.66
C LEU A 87 -23.06 -15.56 9.00
N ARG A 88 -22.85 -14.94 7.83
CA ARG A 88 -23.94 -14.30 7.05
C ARG A 88 -25.00 -15.29 6.59
N ASN A 89 -24.59 -16.53 6.30
CA ASN A 89 -25.49 -17.63 5.95
C ASN A 89 -26.14 -18.31 7.17
N GLY A 90 -25.96 -17.77 8.38
CA GLY A 90 -26.60 -18.28 9.59
C GLY A 90 -25.90 -19.48 10.24
N ILE A 91 -24.69 -19.83 9.80
CA ILE A 91 -23.90 -20.90 10.43
C ILE A 91 -23.28 -20.35 11.72
N GLY A 92 -24.02 -20.45 12.83
CA GLY A 92 -23.59 -19.94 14.14
C GLY A 92 -22.28 -20.55 14.65
N ALA A 93 -21.96 -21.79 14.26
CA ALA A 93 -20.70 -22.44 14.63
C ALA A 93 -19.46 -21.70 14.11
N ALA A 94 -19.58 -20.94 13.01
CA ALA A 94 -18.48 -20.14 12.48
C ALA A 94 -18.06 -19.00 13.43
N SER A 95 -18.92 -18.60 14.38
CA SER A 95 -18.58 -17.58 15.39
C SER A 95 -17.52 -18.04 16.39
N LEU A 96 -17.29 -19.34 16.49
CA LEU A 96 -16.27 -19.93 17.36
C LEU A 96 -14.86 -19.83 16.78
N VAL A 97 -14.73 -19.55 15.47
CA VAL A 97 -13.44 -19.45 14.78
C VAL A 97 -13.03 -17.98 14.72
N ASN A 98 -11.84 -17.66 15.23
CA ASN A 98 -11.26 -16.33 15.12
C ASN A 98 -9.92 -16.44 14.39
N VAL A 99 -9.96 -16.35 13.06
CA VAL A 99 -8.80 -16.54 12.19
C VAL A 99 -7.61 -15.66 12.59
N GLN A 100 -7.84 -14.43 13.06
CA GLN A 100 -6.77 -13.55 13.51
C GLN A 100 -6.12 -14.07 14.80
N LYS A 101 -6.93 -14.44 15.79
CA LYS A 101 -6.42 -14.99 17.06
C LYS A 101 -5.78 -16.37 16.86
N ASP A 102 -6.37 -17.21 16.03
CA ASP A 102 -5.98 -18.61 15.90
C ASP A 102 -4.75 -18.81 14.98
N CYS A 103 -4.45 -17.84 14.11
CA CYS A 103 -3.32 -17.94 13.16
C CYS A 103 -2.17 -16.95 13.42
N LEU A 104 -2.39 -15.85 14.16
CA LEU A 104 -1.40 -14.76 14.29
C LEU A 104 -1.06 -14.37 15.74
N LEU A 105 -1.72 -14.95 16.74
CA LEU A 105 -1.46 -14.75 18.18
C LEU A 105 -1.17 -16.09 18.87
#